data_AF-K1YWW2-F1
#
_entry.id   AF-K1YWW2-F1
#
_cell.length_a   1.000
_cell.length_b   1.000
_cell.length_c   1.000
_cell.angle_alpha   90.00
_cell.angle_beta   90.00
_cell.angle_gamma   90.00
#
_symmetry.space_group_name_H-M   'P 1'
#
loop_
_entity.id
_entity.type
_entity.pdbx_description
1 polymer ?
#
loop_
_entity_poly.entity_id
_entity_poly.type
_entity_poly.pdbx_seq_one_letter_code
_entity_poly.pdbx_strand_id
1 'polypeptide(L)' 'EVREMHRLIIKAVRQLYEETIADIPDIEDKDLIKIIKKDLGAIIVSKFRRDPMIVPVLVVV' A
#
# COMPACT_ATOMS: atom_id res chain seq x y z
N GLU A 1 17.34 8.96 -2.84
CA GLU A 1 16.73 7.65 -3.13
C GLU A 1 15.95 7.06 -1.97
N VAL A 2 16.57 6.50 -0.91
CA VAL A 2 15.82 5.80 0.17
C VAL A 2 14.80 6.70 0.88
N ARG A 3 15.17 7.94 1.22
CA ARG A 3 14.25 8.92 1.83
C ARG A 3 13.06 9.28 0.94
N GLU A 4 13.27 9.31 -0.37
CA GLU A 4 12.19 9.59 -1.33
C GLU A 4 11.24 8.40 -1.40
N MET A 5 11.78 7.19 -1.46
CA MET A 5 11.01 5.94 -1.39
C MET A 5 10.17 5.86 -0.12
N HIS A 6 10.74 6.18 1.06
CA HIS A 6 9.96 6.20 2.31
C HIS A 6 8.80 7.21 2.27
N ARG A 7 9.05 8.45 1.83
CA ARG A 7 7.98 9.47 1.70
C ARG A 7 6.88 9.02 0.74
N LEU A 8 7.28 8.40 -0.37
CA LEU A 8 6.35 7.88 -1.35
C LEU A 8 5.52 6.72 -0.80
N ILE A 9 6.14 5.76 -0.10
CA ILE A 9 5.43 4.62 0.50
C ILE A 9 4.35 5.13 1.46
N ILE A 10 4.70 6.07 2.36
CA ILE A 10 3.74 6.64 3.32
C ILE A 10 2.57 7.28 2.59
N LYS A 11 2.84 8.11 1.57
CA LYS A 11 1.79 8.78 0.80
C LYS A 11 0.91 7.78 0.04
N ALA A 12 1.54 6.82 -0.65
CA ALA A 12 0.86 5.84 -1.48
C ALA A 12 -0.02 4.91 -0.65
N VAL A 13 0.47 4.38 0.48
CA VAL A 13 -0.33 3.49 1.35
C VAL A 13 -1.55 4.21 1.90
N ARG A 14 -1.41 5.47 2.34
CA ARG A 14 -2.53 6.26 2.82
C ARG A 14 -3.58 6.47 1.73
N GLN A 15 -3.13 6.89 0.55
CA GLN A 15 -4.02 7.11 -0.60
C GLN A 15 -4.74 5.82 -1.00
N LEU A 16 -4.01 4.72 -1.18
CA LEU A 16 -4.58 3.42 -1.53
C LEU A 16 -5.61 2.95 -0.50
N TYR A 17 -5.32 3.13 0.79
CA TYR A 17 -6.27 2.80 1.85
C TYR A 17 -7.55 3.63 1.74
N GLU A 18 -7.44 4.96 1.68
CA GLU A 18 -8.57 5.90 1.60
C GLU A 18 -9.42 5.66 0.34
N GLU A 19 -8.80 5.40 -0.81
CA GLU A 19 -9.49 5.07 -2.06
C GLU A 19 -10.19 3.70 -1.97
N THR A 20 -9.50 2.67 -1.44
CA THR A 20 -10.08 1.32 -1.36
C THR A 20 -11.30 1.26 -0.45
N ILE A 21 -11.28 1.93 0.71
CA ILE A 21 -12.44 1.96 1.61
C ILE A 21 -13.60 2.78 1.05
N ALA A 22 -13.31 3.81 0.24
CA ALA A 22 -14.34 4.61 -0.40
C ALA A 22 -15.04 3.82 -1.53
N ASP A 23 -14.27 3.05 -2.29
CA ASP A 23 -14.77 2.21 -3.38
C ASP A 23 -15.47 0.94 -2.86
N ILE A 24 -15.02 0.41 -1.71
CA ILE A 24 -15.53 -0.83 -1.10
C ILE A 24 -15.75 -0.62 0.41
N PRO A 25 -16.91 -0.07 0.83
CA PRO A 25 -17.19 0.30 2.22
C PRO A 25 -17.14 -0.85 3.25
N ASP A 26 -17.43 -2.08 2.83
CA ASP A 26 -17.49 -3.27 3.70
C ASP A 26 -16.35 -4.28 3.40
N ILE A 27 -15.19 -3.78 2.95
CA ILE A 27 -14.06 -4.63 2.62
C ILE A 27 -13.51 -5.36 3.86
N GLU A 28 -13.25 -6.67 3.73
CA GLU A 28 -12.56 -7.43 4.77
C GLU A 28 -11.08 -7.02 4.88
N ASP A 29 -10.56 -6.96 6.11
CA ASP A 29 -9.16 -6.62 6.39
C ASP A 29 -8.15 -7.42 5.55
N LYS A 30 -8.41 -8.72 5.36
CA LYS A 30 -7.53 -9.61 4.58
C LYS A 30 -7.47 -9.20 3.11
N ASP A 31 -8.58 -8.75 2.55
CA ASP A 31 -8.64 -8.35 1.14
C ASP A 31 -8.11 -6.94 0.95
N LEU A 32 -8.40 -6.03 1.87
CA LEU A 32 -7.77 -4.71 1.94
C LEU A 32 -6.23 -4.82 1.96
N ILE A 33 -5.71 -5.71 2.81
CA ILE A 33 -4.27 -5.98 2.92
C ILE A 33 -3.69 -6.48 1.58
N LYS A 34 -4.40 -7.39 0.88
CA LYS A 34 -3.95 -7.91 -0.42
C LYS A 34 -3.91 -6.81 -1.48
N ILE A 35 -4.93 -5.96 -1.52
CA ILE A 35 -5.03 -4.84 -2.47
C ILE A 35 -3.88 -3.86 -2.25
N ILE A 36 -3.73 -3.36 -1.01
CA ILE A 36 -2.67 -2.40 -0.67
C ILE A 36 -1.29 -2.99 -0.97
N LYS A 37 -1.05 -4.27 -0.63
CA LYS A 37 0.24 -4.94 -0.92
C LYS A 37 0.53 -4.99 -2.42
N LYS A 38 -0.44 -5.41 -3.22
CA LYS A 38 -0.30 -5.53 -4.67
C LYS A 38 0.00 -4.17 -5.30
N ASP A 39 -0.76 -3.15 -4.94
CA ASP A 39 -0.69 -1.85 -5.58
C ASP A 39 0.55 -1.06 -5.14
N LEU A 40 0.91 -1.13 -3.85
CA LEU A 40 2.18 -0.60 -3.37
C LEU A 40 3.38 -1.25 -4.08
N GLY A 41 3.33 -2.58 -4.27
CA GLY A 41 4.35 -3.31 -5.01
C GLY A 41 4.50 -2.80 -6.44
N ALA A 42 3.39 -2.64 -7.17
CA ALA A 42 3.39 -2.10 -8.53
C ALA A 42 3.97 -0.68 -8.60
N ILE A 43 3.65 0.18 -7.62
CA ILE A 43 4.21 1.53 -7.52
C ILE A 43 5.73 1.49 -7.28
N ILE A 44 6.21 0.63 -6.39
CA ILE A 44 7.65 0.52 -6.10
C ILE A 44 8.41 -0.03 -7.32
N VAL A 45 7.89 -1.07 -7.97
CA VAL A 45 8.50 -1.67 -9.17
C VAL A 45 8.57 -0.66 -10.31
N SER A 46 7.48 0.08 -10.57
CA SER A 46 7.42 1.05 -11.67
C SER A 46 8.38 2.22 -11.47
N LYS A 47 8.48 2.77 -10.25
CA LYS A 47 9.29 3.96 -9.99
C LYS A 47 10.75 3.67 -9.63
N PHE A 48 11.00 2.61 -8.87
CA PHE A 48 12.34 2.32 -8.34
C PHE A 48 13.00 1.10 -8.99
N ARG A 49 12.29 0.37 -9.86
CA ARG A 49 12.79 -0.88 -10.49
C ARG A 49 13.26 -1.91 -9.46
N ARG A 50 12.59 -1.94 -8.30
CA ARG A 50 12.87 -2.86 -7.19
C ARG A 50 11.63 -3.66 -6.84
N ASP A 51 11.83 -4.90 -6.41
CA ASP A 51 10.77 -5.80 -5.96
C ASP A 51 11.04 -6.25 -4.51
N PRO A 52 10.71 -5.42 -3.51
CA PRO A 52 10.95 -5.75 -2.12
C PRO A 52 9.89 -6.70 -1.56
N MET A 53 10.26 -7.44 -0.51
CA MET A 53 9.27 -8.13 0.31
C MET A 53 8.44 -7.10 1.10
N ILE A 54 7.13 -7.08 0.86
CA ILE A 54 6.18 -6.21 1.56
C ILE A 54 5.37 -7.05 2.57
N VAL A 55 5.48 -6.69 3.84
CA VAL A 55 4.73 -7.30 4.96
C VAL A 55 3.80 -6.25 5.57
N PRO A 56 2.52 -6.20 5.13
CA PRO A 56 1.52 -5.29 5.67
C PRO A 56 1.06 -5.74 7.06
N VAL A 57 0.83 -4.79 7.96
CA VAL A 57 0.27 -5.00 9.29
C VAL A 57 -0.86 -4.01 9.49
N LEU A 58 -2.05 -4.50 9.84
CA LEU A 58 -3.17 -3.67 10.25
C LEU A 58 -3.29 -3.73 11.77
N VAL A 59 -3.36 -2.57 12.41
CA VAL A 59 -3.52 -2.44 13.86
C VAL A 59 -4.84 -1.72 14.09
N VAL A 60 -5.81 -2.42 14.67
CA VAL A 60 -7.06 -1.83 15.13
C VAL A 60 -6.84 -1.34 16.56
N VAL A 61 -7.13 -0.06 16.80
CA VAL A 61 -7.00 0.60 18.11
C VAL A 61 -8.37 0.83 18.72
#